data_AF-A0A1N6M510-F1
#
_entry.id   AF-A0A1N6M510-F1
#
_cell.length_a   1.000
_cell.length_b   1.000
_cell.length_c   1.000
_cell.angle_alpha   90.00
_cell.angle_beta   90.00
_cell.angle_gamma   90.00
#
_symmetry.space_group_name_H-M   'P 1'
#
loop_
_entity.id
_entity.type
_entity.pdbx_description
1 polymer ?
#
loop_
_entity_poly.entity_id
_entity_poly.type
_entity_poly.pdbx_seq_one_letter_code
_entity_poly.pdbx_strand_id
1 'polypeptide(L)'
;MKHYLLLKKIAVQNANAIAGLTYGFPAITNFLGFAHALSRQLSQQLAVNLGGVAVISHKNTVHARQPSGWGDYVFALTRNPLTQQGNTAPINEEGRMSMQISLLIEIEGISGGDRQTEQTLIDALKTRVPSMRLAGGQITHIEDYQLLTSAHQQQHALRRLMPGFVLIDRHDYLARHFARLQQQDPTLTLMDAWCDFATLKYRAIPREDEAHSASSETQQKAVWQYQPKPEPGYLVPIATGYCAISECYAPGKVAHVRDSSVPVAFAETAYSVGEWLSVHRLQEIQQGIWRYHHDDSWYLARGGLVAQMVIPQPDEYDNQAIVPQNLLD
;
A
#
# COMPACT_ATOMS: atom_id res chain seq x y z
N MET A 1 25.67 -4.47 -9.92
CA MET A 1 24.89 -4.50 -8.66
C MET A 1 24.01 -3.27 -8.62
N LYS A 2 22.80 -3.36 -8.05
CA LYS A 2 21.93 -2.19 -7.88
C LYS A 2 22.28 -1.45 -6.60
N HIS A 3 22.32 -0.12 -6.69
CA HIS A 3 22.48 0.76 -5.53
C HIS A 3 21.09 1.26 -5.10
N TYR A 4 20.97 1.64 -3.83
CA TYR A 4 19.72 2.18 -3.29
C TYR A 4 19.97 3.46 -2.51
N LEU A 5 19.11 4.45 -2.71
CA LEU A 5 18.99 5.61 -1.84
C LEU A 5 17.95 5.30 -0.75
N LEU A 6 18.35 5.39 0.51
CA LEU A 6 17.46 5.31 1.66
C LEU A 6 17.13 6.72 2.16
N LEU A 7 15.85 7.06 2.13
CA LEU A 7 15.27 8.16 2.89
C LEU A 7 14.59 7.58 4.13
N LYS A 8 15.24 7.74 5.28
CA LYS A 8 14.83 7.06 6.52
C LYS A 8 13.83 7.91 7.31
N LYS A 9 12.72 7.28 7.72
CA LYS A 9 11.65 7.82 8.59
C LYS A 9 11.23 9.25 8.24
N ILE A 10 10.83 9.44 6.99
CA ILE A 10 10.13 10.63 6.50
C ILE A 10 8.80 10.76 7.24
N ALA A 11 8.64 11.82 8.02
CA ALA A 11 7.37 12.23 8.60
C ALA A 11 6.61 13.13 7.62
N VAL A 12 5.38 12.75 7.29
CA VAL A 12 4.50 13.47 6.37
C VAL A 12 3.19 13.77 7.07
N GLN A 13 2.75 15.02 6.97
CA GLN A 13 1.46 15.48 7.47
C GLN A 13 0.51 15.78 6.31
N ASN A 14 -0.79 15.54 6.53
CA ASN A 14 -1.85 15.79 5.57
C ASN A 14 -1.62 15.10 4.21
N ALA A 15 -1.05 13.89 4.23
CA ALA A 15 -0.99 13.05 3.04
C ALA A 15 -2.40 12.59 2.65
N ASN A 16 -2.65 12.42 1.36
CA ASN A 16 -3.93 11.94 0.85
C ASN A 16 -4.19 10.50 1.33
N ALA A 17 -5.34 10.28 1.95
CA ALA A 17 -5.78 8.99 2.44
C ALA A 17 -6.87 8.35 1.56
N ILE A 18 -7.23 8.96 0.42
CA ILE A 18 -8.21 8.42 -0.54
C ILE A 18 -7.47 7.98 -1.80
N ALA A 19 -7.68 6.72 -2.19
CA ALA A 19 -7.11 6.09 -3.37
C ALA A 19 -8.20 5.33 -4.14
N GLY A 20 -9.03 6.10 -4.86
CA GLY A 20 -10.19 5.58 -5.58
C GLY A 20 -11.22 4.98 -4.61
N LEU A 21 -11.51 3.68 -4.78
CA LEU A 21 -12.42 2.91 -3.93
C LEU A 21 -11.81 2.50 -2.58
N THR A 22 -10.50 2.69 -2.41
CA THR A 22 -9.80 2.37 -1.16
C THR A 22 -9.50 3.63 -0.37
N TYR A 23 -9.53 3.54 0.96
CA TYR A 23 -9.03 4.59 1.84
C TYR A 23 -8.03 4.02 2.84
N GLY A 24 -7.14 4.87 3.34
CA GLY A 24 -6.08 4.47 4.27
C GLY A 24 -4.72 4.93 3.77
N PHE A 25 -3.88 3.99 3.38
CA PHE A 25 -2.53 4.29 2.89
C PHE A 25 -2.59 4.83 1.44
N PRO A 26 -1.73 5.79 1.04
CA PRO A 26 -1.79 6.38 -0.29
C PRO A 26 -1.50 5.37 -1.39
N ALA A 27 -2.05 5.60 -2.60
CA ALA A 27 -1.75 4.79 -3.78
C ALA A 27 -0.24 4.75 -4.05
N ILE A 28 0.27 3.58 -4.46
CA ILE A 28 1.71 3.35 -4.64
C ILE A 28 2.34 4.29 -5.69
N THR A 29 1.54 4.72 -6.67
CA THR A 29 1.92 5.69 -7.71
C THR A 29 2.37 7.03 -7.15
N ASN A 30 1.91 7.44 -5.97
CA ASN A 30 2.38 8.66 -5.31
C ASN A 30 3.88 8.58 -4.95
N PHE A 31 4.36 7.40 -4.54
CA PHE A 31 5.76 7.22 -4.14
C PHE A 31 6.68 7.10 -5.36
N LEU A 32 6.22 6.42 -6.42
CA LEU A 32 6.92 6.38 -7.70
C LEU A 32 6.97 7.76 -8.35
N GLY A 33 5.88 8.53 -8.29
CA GLY A 33 5.82 9.90 -8.79
C GLY A 33 6.78 10.83 -8.02
N PHE A 34 6.89 10.63 -6.71
CA PHE A 34 7.86 11.35 -5.88
C PHE A 34 9.31 11.04 -6.30
N ALA A 35 9.66 9.75 -6.45
CA ALA A 35 11.01 9.37 -6.91
C ALA A 35 11.31 9.89 -8.33
N HIS A 36 10.33 9.84 -9.23
CA HIS A 36 10.48 10.39 -10.58
C HIS A 36 10.67 11.92 -10.57
N ALA A 37 9.90 12.65 -9.76
CA ALA A 37 10.06 14.09 -9.60
C ALA A 37 11.43 14.45 -9.04
N LEU A 38 11.92 13.68 -8.06
CA LEU A 38 13.26 13.82 -7.51
C LEU A 38 14.33 13.53 -8.56
N SER A 39 14.16 12.48 -9.38
CA SER A 39 15.05 12.17 -10.51
C SER A 39 15.17 13.34 -11.49
N ARG A 40 14.05 13.99 -11.83
CA ARG A 40 14.04 15.13 -12.76
C ARG A 40 14.78 16.36 -12.21
N GLN A 41 14.77 16.55 -10.90
CA GLN A 41 15.51 17.65 -10.27
C GLN A 41 17.01 17.34 -10.14
N LEU A 42 17.34 16.10 -9.79
CA LEU A 42 18.72 15.67 -9.61
C LEU A 42 19.47 15.52 -10.94
N SER A 43 18.82 14.99 -11.98
CA SER A 43 19.40 14.81 -13.32
C SER A 43 19.95 16.10 -13.94
N GLN A 44 19.43 17.26 -13.54
CA GLN A 44 19.95 18.56 -13.99
C GLN A 44 21.34 18.90 -13.40
N GLN A 45 21.71 18.28 -12.28
CA GLN A 45 22.93 18.59 -11.53
C GLN A 45 23.91 17.40 -11.47
N LEU A 46 23.37 16.19 -11.39
CA LEU A 46 24.07 14.93 -11.22
C LEU A 46 23.46 13.97 -12.24
N ALA A 47 24.25 13.38 -13.13
CA ALA A 47 23.79 12.46 -14.19
C ALA A 47 23.28 11.12 -13.62
N VAL A 48 22.26 11.19 -12.78
CA VAL A 48 21.73 10.14 -11.92
C VAL A 48 20.24 9.98 -12.20
N ASN A 49 19.81 8.74 -12.33
CA ASN A 49 18.40 8.40 -12.50
C ASN A 49 17.88 7.63 -11.29
N LEU A 50 16.71 8.02 -10.80
CA LEU A 50 15.99 7.31 -9.76
C LEU A 50 14.86 6.49 -10.38
N GLY A 51 14.81 5.21 -9.99
CA GLY A 51 13.91 4.22 -10.56
C GLY A 51 12.85 3.75 -9.56
N GLY A 52 12.79 2.42 -9.39
CA GLY A 52 11.79 1.79 -8.54
C GLY A 52 11.90 2.17 -7.07
N VAL A 53 10.79 2.01 -6.35
CA VAL A 53 10.65 2.42 -4.93
C VAL A 53 10.10 1.29 -4.10
N ALA A 54 10.72 1.00 -2.96
CA ALA A 54 10.11 0.20 -1.89
C ALA A 54 9.65 1.14 -0.77
N VAL A 55 8.43 0.90 -0.30
CA VAL A 55 7.77 1.72 0.71
C VAL A 55 7.67 0.94 2.00
N ILE A 56 8.28 1.47 3.06
CA ILE A 56 8.24 0.89 4.40
C ILE A 56 7.41 1.84 5.28
N SER A 57 6.31 1.37 5.82
CA SER A 57 5.50 2.11 6.78
C SER A 57 5.94 1.78 8.21
N HIS A 58 6.22 2.81 9.00
CA HIS A 58 6.52 2.67 10.44
C HIS A 58 5.33 3.06 11.30
N LYS A 59 4.63 4.14 10.91
CA LYS A 59 3.44 4.63 11.59
C LYS A 59 2.51 5.27 10.57
N ASN A 60 1.22 5.00 10.68
CA ASN A 60 0.20 5.67 9.89
C ASN A 60 -1.01 5.98 10.78
N THR A 61 -1.65 7.11 10.56
CA THR A 61 -2.85 7.52 11.28
C THR A 61 -3.71 8.32 10.34
N VAL A 62 -4.80 7.72 9.88
CA VAL A 62 -5.83 8.39 9.10
C VAL A 62 -6.59 9.34 10.01
N HIS A 63 -6.85 10.55 9.53
CA HIS A 63 -7.65 11.55 10.24
C HIS A 63 -9.13 11.23 10.02
N ALA A 64 -9.61 10.19 10.70
CA ALA A 64 -11.00 9.77 10.67
C ALA A 64 -11.51 9.45 12.08
N ARG A 65 -12.82 9.52 12.27
CA ARG A 65 -13.48 9.23 13.55
C ARG A 65 -14.79 8.48 13.33
N GLN A 66 -15.23 7.76 14.34
CA GLN A 66 -16.58 7.18 14.40
C GLN A 66 -17.45 8.10 15.27
N PRO A 67 -18.44 8.82 14.70
CA PRO A 67 -19.24 9.79 15.45
C PRO A 67 -19.96 9.18 16.65
N SER A 68 -20.49 7.96 16.48
CA SER A 68 -21.22 7.23 17.51
C SER A 68 -20.33 6.31 18.35
N GLY A 69 -19.04 6.16 18.01
CA GLY A 69 -18.13 5.18 18.64
C GLY A 69 -18.26 3.74 18.10
N TRP A 70 -19.24 3.48 17.24
CA TRP A 70 -19.38 2.24 16.46
C TRP A 70 -19.80 2.56 15.02
N GLY A 71 -19.62 1.60 14.11
CA GLY A 71 -20.00 1.74 12.69
C GLY A 71 -18.90 2.35 11.82
N ASP A 72 -19.31 3.08 10.79
CA ASP A 72 -18.40 3.59 9.76
C ASP A 72 -17.56 4.77 10.25
N TYR A 73 -16.34 4.86 9.72
CA TYR A 73 -15.47 6.01 9.91
C TYR A 73 -15.86 7.15 8.96
N VAL A 74 -15.88 8.38 9.47
CA VAL A 74 -16.00 9.60 8.67
C VAL A 74 -14.71 10.41 8.77
N PHE A 75 -14.31 11.05 7.66
CA PHE A 75 -13.08 11.85 7.63
C PHE A 75 -13.21 13.14 8.45
N ALA A 76 -12.11 13.55 9.07
CA ALA A 76 -11.99 14.85 9.71
C ALA A 76 -11.66 15.91 8.65
N LEU A 77 -12.66 16.71 8.29
CA LEU A 77 -12.56 17.73 7.25
C LEU A 77 -12.01 19.06 7.79
N THR A 78 -11.53 19.91 6.87
CA THR A 78 -11.14 21.29 7.18
C THR A 78 -12.20 22.26 6.70
N ARG A 79 -12.31 23.40 7.39
CA ARG A 79 -13.15 24.49 6.95
C ARG A 79 -12.45 25.26 5.82
N ASN A 80 -13.09 25.27 4.65
CA ASN A 80 -12.64 26.09 3.52
C ASN A 80 -12.98 27.57 3.76
N PRO A 81 -12.23 28.50 3.15
CA PRO A 81 -12.58 29.92 3.17
C PRO A 81 -14.02 30.16 2.69
N LEU A 82 -14.63 31.24 3.18
CA LEU A 82 -15.96 31.65 2.73
C LEU A 82 -15.93 32.03 1.25
N THR A 83 -17.07 31.87 0.59
CA THR A 83 -17.26 32.34 -0.79
C THR A 83 -17.16 33.87 -0.87
N GLN A 84 -17.06 34.41 -2.08
CA GLN A 84 -17.05 35.85 -2.31
C GLN A 84 -18.27 36.57 -1.70
N GLN A 85 -19.42 35.89 -1.60
CA GLN A 85 -20.65 36.40 -0.99
C GLN A 85 -20.70 36.22 0.54
N GLY A 86 -19.65 35.69 1.16
CA GLY A 86 -19.60 35.41 2.60
C GLY A 86 -20.31 34.11 3.03
N ASN A 87 -20.86 33.35 2.09
CA ASN A 87 -21.52 32.07 2.37
C ASN A 87 -20.50 30.93 2.56
N THR A 88 -20.89 29.90 3.30
CA THR A 88 -20.10 28.67 3.45
C THR A 88 -19.87 28.01 2.10
N ALA A 89 -18.61 27.75 1.75
CA ALA A 89 -18.27 27.04 0.53
C ALA A 89 -18.76 25.58 0.59
N PRO A 90 -19.11 24.96 -0.56
CA PRO A 90 -19.43 23.54 -0.63
C PRO A 90 -18.33 22.69 0.03
N ILE A 91 -18.76 21.71 0.82
CA ILE A 91 -17.86 20.80 1.52
C ILE A 91 -17.49 19.67 0.55
N ASN A 92 -16.24 19.66 0.11
CA ASN A 92 -15.65 18.52 -0.58
C ASN A 92 -14.94 17.65 0.44
N GLU A 93 -15.30 16.37 0.51
CA GLU A 93 -14.64 15.46 1.43
C GLU A 93 -13.23 15.12 0.96
N GLU A 94 -12.25 15.35 1.83
CA GLU A 94 -10.86 15.01 1.59
C GLU A 94 -10.35 14.15 2.76
N GLY A 95 -9.93 12.92 2.46
CA GLY A 95 -9.30 12.05 3.44
C GLY A 95 -7.83 12.44 3.60
N ARG A 96 -7.43 12.69 4.84
CA ARG A 96 -6.05 13.04 5.18
C ARG A 96 -5.47 12.06 6.19
N MET A 97 -4.15 11.94 6.19
CA MET A 97 -3.44 11.14 7.17
C MET A 97 -2.09 11.75 7.55
N SER A 98 -1.61 11.34 8.72
CA SER A 98 -0.21 11.50 9.11
C SER A 98 0.51 10.17 8.97
N MET A 99 1.69 10.16 8.36
CA MET A 99 2.48 8.95 8.20
C MET A 99 3.96 9.17 8.50
N GLN A 100 4.62 8.13 8.98
CA GLN A 100 6.06 8.02 9.03
C GLN A 100 6.48 6.80 8.22
N ILE A 101 7.25 7.03 7.16
CA ILE A 101 7.66 6.00 6.22
C ILE A 101 9.16 6.08 5.94
N SER A 102 9.75 4.99 5.46
CA SER A 102 11.06 5.03 4.80
C SER A 102 10.92 4.61 3.35
N LEU A 103 11.69 5.25 2.47
CA LEU A 103 11.72 4.94 1.05
C LEU A 103 13.10 4.40 0.68
N LEU A 104 13.12 3.24 0.03
CA LEU A 104 14.30 2.72 -0.66
C LEU A 104 14.10 2.93 -2.15
N ILE A 105 14.93 3.76 -2.77
CA ILE A 105 14.78 4.19 -4.16
C ILE A 105 15.97 3.63 -4.95
N GLU A 106 15.71 2.92 -6.04
CA GLU A 106 16.75 2.47 -6.96
C GLU A 106 17.48 3.66 -7.57
N ILE A 107 18.81 3.58 -7.63
CA ILE A 107 19.65 4.62 -8.21
C ILE A 107 20.57 4.04 -9.28
N GLU A 108 20.57 4.69 -10.44
CA GLU A 108 21.40 4.37 -11.59
C GLU A 108 22.30 5.57 -11.94
N GLY A 109 23.49 5.30 -12.49
CA GLY A 109 24.45 6.34 -12.88
C GLY A 109 25.52 6.69 -11.83
N ILE A 110 25.57 5.98 -10.70
CA ILE A 110 26.64 6.14 -9.71
C ILE A 110 27.53 4.89 -9.70
N SER A 111 28.80 5.09 -10.06
CA SER A 111 29.86 4.10 -9.86
C SER A 111 30.21 4.06 -8.37
N GLY A 112 30.17 2.86 -7.77
CA GLY A 112 30.47 2.70 -6.34
C GLY A 112 31.91 3.13 -6.02
N GLY A 113 32.09 3.84 -4.90
CA GLY A 113 33.40 4.23 -4.38
C GLY A 113 33.75 5.72 -4.48
N ASP A 114 32.99 6.52 -5.22
CA ASP A 114 33.18 7.97 -5.26
C ASP A 114 32.44 8.67 -4.11
N ARG A 115 33.15 8.85 -3.00
CA ARG A 115 32.67 9.54 -1.80
C ARG A 115 32.26 10.99 -2.05
N GLN A 116 32.89 11.68 -3.01
CA GLN A 116 32.60 13.08 -3.28
C GLN A 116 31.24 13.22 -3.97
N THR A 117 30.98 12.35 -4.97
CA THR A 117 29.68 12.29 -5.64
C THR A 117 28.57 11.86 -4.70
N GLU A 118 28.84 10.89 -3.81
CA GLU A 118 27.88 10.47 -2.77
C GLU A 118 27.50 11.61 -1.84
N GLN A 119 28.49 12.36 -1.33
CA GLN A 119 28.24 13.48 -0.43
C GLN A 119 27.47 14.60 -1.14
N THR A 120 27.85 14.93 -2.37
CA THR A 120 27.17 15.95 -3.19
C THR A 120 25.71 15.58 -3.44
N LEU A 121 25.43 14.30 -3.72
CA LEU A 121 24.06 13.80 -3.84
C LEU A 121 23.28 13.97 -2.54
N ILE A 122 23.84 13.55 -1.41
CA ILE A 122 23.17 13.64 -0.10
C ILE A 122 22.86 15.10 0.25
N ASP A 123 23.78 16.03 -0.04
CA ASP A 123 23.58 17.45 0.26
C ASP A 123 22.52 18.10 -0.66
N ALA A 124 22.48 17.68 -1.93
CA ALA A 124 21.40 18.06 -2.83
C ALA A 124 20.04 17.54 -2.33
N LEU A 125 19.96 16.30 -1.87
CA LEU A 125 18.75 15.70 -1.31
C LEU A 125 18.28 16.42 -0.06
N LYS A 126 19.17 16.70 0.88
CA LYS A 126 18.87 17.45 2.12
C LYS A 126 18.27 18.82 1.85
N THR A 127 18.68 19.45 0.74
CA THR A 127 18.16 20.76 0.34
C THR A 127 16.80 20.64 -0.35
N ARG A 128 16.61 19.65 -1.22
CA ARG A 128 15.44 19.55 -2.10
C ARG A 128 14.27 18.83 -1.46
N VAL A 129 14.50 17.66 -0.86
CA VAL A 129 13.43 16.79 -0.37
C VAL A 129 12.49 17.49 0.62
N PRO A 130 12.96 18.32 1.58
CA PRO A 130 12.05 19.02 2.50
C PRO A 130 11.08 20.00 1.83
N SER A 131 11.42 20.50 0.64
CA SER A 131 10.56 21.41 -0.14
C SER A 131 9.52 20.69 -1.01
N MET A 132 9.63 19.36 -1.11
CA MET A 132 8.72 18.54 -1.90
C MET A 132 7.49 18.10 -1.10
N ARG A 133 6.48 17.61 -1.81
CA ARG A 133 5.30 16.98 -1.23
C ARG A 133 5.32 15.49 -1.51
N LEU A 134 4.81 14.71 -0.55
CA LEU A 134 4.65 13.27 -0.71
C LEU A 134 3.19 12.88 -0.53
N ALA A 135 2.60 12.26 -1.56
CA ALA A 135 1.16 11.97 -1.63
C ALA A 135 0.28 13.20 -1.30
N GLY A 136 0.66 14.38 -1.79
CA GLY A 136 -0.01 15.66 -1.51
C GLY A 136 0.30 16.29 -0.15
N GLY A 137 0.87 15.52 0.79
CA GLY A 137 1.21 15.96 2.14
C GLY A 137 2.56 16.69 2.23
N GLN A 138 2.75 17.40 3.33
CA GLN A 138 3.97 18.14 3.64
C GLN A 138 4.96 17.25 4.39
N ILE A 139 6.22 17.23 3.93
CA ILE A 139 7.32 16.58 4.65
C ILE A 139 7.74 17.50 5.80
N THR A 140 7.64 17.01 7.03
CA THR A 140 8.00 17.79 8.23
C THR A 140 9.34 17.41 8.82
N HIS A 141 9.74 16.14 8.66
CA HIS A 141 10.99 15.64 9.21
C HIS A 141 11.52 14.45 8.41
N ILE A 142 12.84 14.32 8.31
CA ILE A 142 13.54 13.16 7.75
C ILE A 142 14.68 12.82 8.69
N GLU A 143 14.75 11.55 9.12
CA GLU A 143 15.74 11.12 10.12
C GLU A 143 17.13 11.03 9.50
N ASP A 144 17.24 10.44 8.30
CA ASP A 144 18.54 10.20 7.68
C ASP A 144 18.45 10.00 6.15
N TYR A 145 19.57 10.25 5.46
CA TYR A 145 19.76 10.04 4.03
C TYR A 145 20.99 9.16 3.84
N GLN A 146 20.85 7.99 3.22
CA GLN A 146 21.97 7.05 3.07
C GLN A 146 22.02 6.49 1.65
N LEU A 147 23.22 6.39 1.09
CA LEU A 147 23.46 5.62 -0.12
C LEU A 147 23.93 4.21 0.24
N LEU A 148 23.23 3.20 -0.30
CA LEU A 148 23.47 1.79 -0.03
C LEU A 148 24.08 1.16 -1.30
N THR A 149 25.42 1.08 -1.33
CA THR A 149 26.17 0.57 -2.50
C THR A 149 26.55 -0.90 -2.36
N SER A 150 26.68 -1.40 -1.14
CA SER A 150 27.07 -2.80 -0.86
C SER A 150 25.92 -3.63 -0.26
N ALA A 151 25.95 -4.95 -0.49
CA ALA A 151 24.96 -5.87 0.09
C ALA A 151 24.93 -5.82 1.63
N HIS A 152 26.09 -5.67 2.27
CA HIS A 152 26.18 -5.54 3.73
C HIS A 152 25.45 -4.28 4.23
N GLN A 153 25.63 -3.14 3.56
CA GLN A 153 24.90 -1.90 3.89
C GLN A 153 23.39 -2.09 3.70
N GLN A 154 22.98 -2.76 2.63
CA GLN A 154 21.56 -3.04 2.36
C GLN A 154 20.92 -3.89 3.46
N GLN A 155 21.55 -5.00 3.87
CA GLN A 155 21.06 -5.82 4.97
C GLN A 155 21.05 -5.07 6.32
N HIS A 156 22.10 -4.29 6.59
CA HIS A 156 22.16 -3.47 7.80
C HIS A 156 21.07 -2.39 7.83
N ALA A 157 20.78 -1.77 6.67
CA ALA A 157 19.70 -0.81 6.53
C ALA A 157 18.33 -1.44 6.82
N LEU A 158 18.03 -2.62 6.26
CA LEU A 158 16.78 -3.34 6.54
C LEU A 158 16.58 -3.59 8.05
N ARG A 159 17.63 -3.98 8.78
CA ARG A 159 17.55 -4.14 10.24
C ARG A 159 17.21 -2.83 10.96
N ARG A 160 17.74 -1.70 10.49
CA ARG A 160 17.48 -0.35 11.07
C ARG A 160 16.12 0.23 10.70
N LEU A 161 15.42 -0.40 9.76
CA LEU A 161 14.04 -0.06 9.40
C LEU A 161 13.01 -0.80 10.28
N MET A 162 13.46 -1.66 11.20
CA MET A 162 12.58 -2.26 12.20
C MET A 162 12.33 -1.29 13.37
N PRO A 163 11.11 -1.27 13.95
CA PRO A 163 9.90 -1.92 13.45
C PRO A 163 9.35 -1.18 12.21
N GLY A 164 8.94 -1.94 11.20
CA GLY A 164 8.38 -1.42 9.96
C GLY A 164 7.81 -2.54 9.10
N PHE A 165 6.85 -2.19 8.25
CA PHE A 165 6.23 -3.10 7.29
C PHE A 165 6.45 -2.58 5.88
N VAL A 166 7.00 -3.41 5.00
CA VAL A 166 7.16 -3.13 3.58
C VAL A 166 5.88 -3.51 2.84
N LEU A 167 5.41 -2.63 1.96
CA LEU A 167 4.29 -2.92 1.07
C LEU A 167 4.82 -3.64 -0.19
N ILE A 168 4.35 -4.85 -0.44
CA ILE A 168 4.75 -5.67 -1.60
C ILE A 168 3.56 -6.03 -2.46
N ASP A 169 3.81 -6.26 -3.75
CA ASP A 169 2.77 -6.60 -4.73
C ASP A 169 2.34 -8.07 -4.60
N ARG A 170 1.04 -8.30 -4.71
CA ARG A 170 0.38 -9.62 -4.67
C ARG A 170 -0.70 -9.73 -5.74
N HIS A 171 -0.52 -9.11 -6.90
CA HIS A 171 -1.41 -9.31 -8.05
C HIS A 171 -1.53 -10.79 -8.46
N ASP A 172 -0.51 -11.61 -8.20
CA ASP A 172 -0.53 -13.05 -8.42
C ASP A 172 -1.52 -13.77 -7.48
N TYR A 173 -1.68 -13.31 -6.23
CA TYR A 173 -2.65 -13.86 -5.30
C TYR A 173 -4.07 -13.60 -5.79
N LEU A 174 -4.32 -12.37 -6.28
CA LEU A 174 -5.59 -12.01 -6.88
C LEU A 174 -5.89 -12.86 -8.12
N ALA A 175 -4.92 -13.03 -9.03
CA ALA A 175 -5.10 -13.83 -10.23
C ALA A 175 -5.38 -15.31 -9.90
N ARG A 176 -4.62 -15.90 -8.96
CA ARG A 176 -4.85 -17.29 -8.50
C ARG A 176 -6.21 -17.47 -7.84
N HIS A 177 -6.64 -16.51 -7.01
CA HIS A 177 -7.95 -16.56 -6.35
C HIS A 177 -9.08 -16.45 -7.37
N PHE A 178 -8.98 -15.51 -8.32
CA PHE A 178 -9.97 -15.34 -9.38
C PHE A 178 -10.11 -16.61 -10.24
N ALA A 179 -9.01 -17.23 -10.63
CA ALA A 179 -9.04 -18.50 -11.38
C ALA A 179 -9.73 -19.63 -10.58
N ARG A 180 -9.51 -19.71 -9.26
CA ARG A 180 -10.21 -20.67 -8.38
C ARG A 180 -11.71 -20.39 -8.31
N LEU A 181 -12.10 -19.11 -8.22
CA LEU A 181 -13.51 -18.71 -8.17
C LEU A 181 -14.23 -19.01 -9.49
N GLN A 182 -13.60 -18.75 -10.64
CA GLN A 182 -14.19 -19.06 -11.95
C GLN A 182 -14.43 -20.55 -12.18
N GLN A 183 -13.62 -21.43 -11.56
CA GLN A 183 -13.86 -22.87 -11.60
C GLN A 183 -15.11 -23.30 -10.82
N GLN A 184 -15.49 -22.53 -9.80
CA GLN A 184 -16.66 -22.80 -8.96
C GLN A 184 -17.92 -22.17 -9.53
N ASP A 185 -17.81 -20.92 -9.98
CA ASP A 185 -18.90 -20.15 -10.57
C ASP A 185 -18.37 -19.23 -11.69
N PRO A 186 -18.66 -19.54 -12.96
CA PRO A 186 -18.22 -18.73 -14.10
C PRO A 186 -18.80 -17.31 -14.15
N THR A 187 -19.83 -17.00 -13.36
CA THR A 187 -20.46 -15.67 -13.36
C THR A 187 -19.73 -14.66 -12.48
N LEU A 188 -18.83 -15.11 -11.60
CA LEU A 188 -18.08 -14.25 -10.69
C LEU A 188 -17.09 -13.36 -11.44
N THR A 189 -17.01 -12.10 -11.00
CA THR A 189 -16.15 -11.09 -11.61
C THR A 189 -14.82 -10.96 -10.87
N LEU A 190 -13.84 -10.31 -11.50
CA LEU A 190 -12.57 -9.97 -10.85
C LEU A 190 -12.78 -9.04 -9.65
N MET A 191 -13.83 -8.19 -9.68
CA MET A 191 -14.17 -7.32 -8.57
C MET A 191 -14.63 -8.13 -7.34
N ASP A 192 -15.41 -9.19 -7.54
CA ASP A 192 -15.83 -10.07 -6.45
C ASP A 192 -14.62 -10.76 -5.80
N ALA A 193 -13.70 -11.25 -6.62
CA ALA A 193 -12.44 -11.82 -6.16
C ALA A 193 -11.59 -10.80 -5.39
N TRP A 194 -11.57 -9.53 -5.81
CA TRP A 194 -10.84 -8.47 -5.13
C TRP A 194 -11.47 -8.11 -3.78
N CYS A 195 -12.80 -8.01 -3.71
CA CYS A 195 -13.55 -7.75 -2.47
C CYS A 195 -13.32 -8.82 -1.40
N ASP A 196 -13.12 -10.09 -1.80
CA ASP A 196 -12.82 -11.18 -0.88
C ASP A 196 -11.57 -10.97 -0.03
N PHE A 197 -10.58 -10.24 -0.53
CA PHE A 197 -9.39 -9.89 0.24
C PHE A 197 -9.70 -8.88 1.37
N ALA A 198 -10.75 -8.07 1.23
CA ALA A 198 -11.19 -7.11 2.25
C ALA A 198 -12.26 -7.66 3.20
N THR A 199 -13.19 -8.49 2.72
CA THR A 199 -14.36 -8.96 3.48
C THR A 199 -14.02 -9.99 4.56
N LEU A 200 -14.56 -9.80 5.78
CA LEU A 200 -14.55 -10.82 6.83
C LEU A 200 -15.77 -11.74 6.65
N LYS A 201 -15.52 -13.03 6.40
CA LYS A 201 -16.56 -14.01 6.14
C LYS A 201 -16.74 -14.94 7.35
N TYR A 202 -17.99 -15.24 7.67
CA TYR A 202 -18.36 -16.25 8.67
C TYR A 202 -19.36 -17.22 8.05
N ARG A 203 -19.26 -18.50 8.41
CA ARG A 203 -20.17 -19.55 7.97
C ARG A 203 -20.81 -20.19 9.20
N ALA A 204 -22.13 -20.34 9.17
CA ALA A 204 -22.85 -21.09 10.18
C ALA A 204 -22.65 -22.60 9.94
N ILE A 205 -22.16 -23.32 10.95
CA ILE A 205 -22.00 -24.77 10.92
C ILE A 205 -22.96 -25.37 11.97
N PRO A 206 -23.84 -26.31 11.57
CA PRO A 206 -24.78 -26.94 12.50
C PRO A 206 -24.05 -27.72 13.59
N ARG A 207 -24.56 -27.71 14.83
CA ARG A 207 -24.07 -28.61 15.88
C ARG A 207 -24.66 -30.01 15.68
N GLU A 208 -23.81 -31.02 15.75
CA GLU A 208 -24.21 -32.43 15.58
C GLU A 208 -24.89 -33.02 16.84
N ASP A 209 -24.77 -32.36 18.00
CA ASP A 209 -25.19 -32.89 19.32
C ASP A 209 -26.71 -32.95 19.57
N GLU A 210 -27.57 -32.40 18.69
CA GLU A 210 -29.03 -32.35 18.90
C GLU A 210 -29.83 -32.97 17.73
N ALA A 211 -29.27 -33.94 16.99
CA ALA A 211 -29.94 -34.60 15.86
C ALA A 211 -31.03 -35.63 16.24
N HIS A 212 -31.38 -35.78 17.53
CA HIS A 212 -32.24 -36.88 18.01
C HIS A 212 -33.50 -36.49 18.80
N SER A 213 -34.00 -35.26 18.66
CA SER A 213 -35.37 -34.95 19.06
C SER A 213 -36.18 -34.49 17.85
N ALA A 214 -36.64 -35.47 17.07
CA ALA A 214 -37.62 -35.30 16.01
C ALA A 214 -39.00 -35.01 16.62
N SER A 215 -39.23 -33.76 17.04
CA SER A 215 -40.57 -33.21 17.25
C SER A 215 -40.54 -31.69 17.28
N SER A 216 -41.19 -31.08 16.29
CA SER A 216 -41.61 -29.68 16.20
C SER A 216 -40.52 -28.66 15.86
N GLU A 217 -40.68 -27.96 14.73
CA GLU A 217 -40.13 -26.65 14.32
C GLU A 217 -39.11 -25.96 15.26
N THR A 218 -37.97 -26.61 15.55
CA THR A 218 -37.00 -26.13 16.51
C THR A 218 -35.71 -25.73 15.80
N GLN A 219 -35.36 -24.46 15.95
CA GLN A 219 -34.18 -23.82 15.38
C GLN A 219 -32.93 -24.67 15.61
N GLN A 220 -32.38 -25.23 14.53
CA GLN A 220 -31.12 -25.95 14.56
C GLN A 220 -30.01 -25.00 15.03
N LYS A 221 -29.44 -25.28 16.20
CA LYS A 221 -28.35 -24.46 16.76
C LYS A 221 -27.13 -24.55 15.85
N ALA A 222 -26.60 -23.41 15.44
CA ALA A 222 -25.40 -23.31 14.62
C ALA A 222 -24.30 -22.51 15.33
N VAL A 223 -23.05 -22.85 15.03
CA VAL A 223 -21.87 -22.10 15.46
C VAL A 223 -21.35 -21.32 14.26
N TRP A 224 -21.18 -20.00 14.43
CA TRP A 224 -20.53 -19.17 13.44
C TRP A 224 -19.02 -19.38 13.49
N GLN A 225 -18.45 -19.87 12.38
CA GLN A 225 -17.01 -20.04 12.24
C GLN A 225 -16.46 -19.07 11.21
N TYR A 226 -15.36 -18.41 11.58
CA TYR A 226 -14.61 -17.55 10.70
C TYR A 226 -14.09 -18.34 9.49
N GLN A 227 -14.23 -17.77 8.30
CA GLN A 227 -13.67 -18.32 7.08
C GLN A 227 -12.36 -17.61 6.78
N PRO A 228 -11.26 -18.35 6.53
CA PRO A 228 -9.97 -17.74 6.24
C PRO A 228 -10.02 -16.89 4.97
N LYS A 229 -9.12 -15.89 4.91
CA LYS A 229 -8.88 -15.09 3.71
C LYS A 229 -8.37 -15.97 2.56
N PRO A 230 -8.51 -15.53 1.30
CA PRO A 230 -8.09 -16.31 0.13
C PRO A 230 -6.66 -16.84 0.19
N GLU A 231 -5.76 -16.07 0.80
CA GLU A 231 -4.35 -16.35 0.98
C GLU A 231 -3.91 -15.83 2.38
N PRO A 232 -2.86 -16.39 2.99
CA PRO A 232 -2.36 -15.94 4.29
C PRO A 232 -1.57 -14.61 4.18
N GLY A 233 -1.38 -13.95 5.32
CA GLY A 233 -0.65 -12.69 5.42
C GLY A 233 -1.56 -11.48 5.65
N TYR A 234 -0.97 -10.29 5.77
CA TYR A 234 -1.74 -9.06 5.93
C TYR A 234 -2.00 -8.43 4.55
N LEU A 235 -3.03 -8.96 3.89
CA LEU A 235 -3.42 -8.58 2.55
C LEU A 235 -4.36 -7.38 2.57
N VAL A 236 -4.11 -6.43 1.68
CA VAL A 236 -4.87 -5.19 1.58
C VAL A 236 -5.21 -4.87 0.11
N PRO A 237 -6.44 -4.44 -0.19
CA PRO A 237 -6.75 -3.86 -1.48
C PRO A 237 -5.99 -2.54 -1.66
N ILE A 238 -5.40 -2.32 -2.83
CA ILE A 238 -4.60 -1.12 -3.12
C ILE A 238 -4.89 -0.61 -4.53
N ALA A 239 -4.78 0.71 -4.72
CA ALA A 239 -4.70 1.31 -6.04
C ALA A 239 -3.25 1.25 -6.56
N THR A 240 -3.06 0.62 -7.71
CA THR A 240 -1.74 0.40 -8.31
C THR A 240 -1.48 1.23 -9.54
N GLY A 241 -2.49 1.81 -10.16
CA GLY A 241 -2.28 2.59 -11.38
C GLY A 241 -3.56 3.04 -12.03
N TYR A 242 -3.55 3.10 -13.35
CA TYR A 242 -4.65 3.57 -14.16
C TYR A 242 -4.83 2.72 -15.42
N CYS A 243 -6.06 2.67 -15.92
CA CYS A 243 -6.42 2.09 -17.21
C CYS A 243 -7.07 3.17 -18.07
N ALA A 244 -6.58 3.35 -19.30
CA ALA A 244 -7.16 4.30 -20.24
C ALA A 244 -8.57 3.86 -20.67
N ILE A 245 -9.52 4.80 -20.60
CA ILE A 245 -10.91 4.63 -21.06
C ILE A 245 -11.19 5.44 -22.34
N SER A 246 -10.17 6.07 -22.90
CA SER A 246 -10.22 6.77 -24.18
C SER A 246 -8.98 6.47 -24.99
N GLU A 247 -9.01 6.85 -26.27
CA GLU A 247 -7.78 6.97 -27.06
C GLU A 247 -6.82 8.00 -26.44
N CYS A 248 -5.55 7.92 -26.83
CA CYS A 248 -4.54 8.90 -26.47
C CYS A 248 -4.59 10.08 -27.45
N TYR A 249 -5.17 11.18 -27.01
CA TYR A 249 -5.33 12.39 -27.82
C TYR A 249 -4.00 13.12 -27.99
N ALA A 250 -3.74 13.59 -29.20
CA ALA A 250 -2.57 14.40 -29.51
C ALA A 250 -2.57 15.76 -28.75
N PRO A 251 -1.39 16.37 -28.54
CA PRO A 251 -1.26 17.69 -27.92
C PRO A 251 -2.19 18.73 -28.57
N GLY A 252 -2.87 19.54 -27.74
CA GLY A 252 -3.79 20.58 -28.17
C GLY A 252 -5.21 20.12 -28.57
N LYS A 253 -5.50 18.82 -28.56
CA LYS A 253 -6.86 18.30 -28.89
C LYS A 253 -7.85 18.42 -27.73
N VAL A 254 -7.39 18.32 -26.49
CA VAL A 254 -8.23 18.40 -25.29
C VAL A 254 -8.04 19.78 -24.64
N ALA A 255 -9.14 20.48 -24.39
CA ALA A 255 -9.12 21.79 -23.73
C ALA A 255 -8.82 21.66 -22.22
N HIS A 256 -8.34 22.74 -21.59
CA HIS A 256 -8.10 22.85 -20.14
C HIS A 256 -7.17 21.76 -19.54
N VAL A 257 -6.28 21.18 -20.36
CA VAL A 257 -5.24 20.27 -19.88
C VAL A 257 -4.15 21.04 -19.13
N ARG A 258 -3.44 20.34 -18.24
CA ARG A 258 -2.35 20.93 -17.45
C ARG A 258 -1.17 21.40 -18.30
N ASP A 259 -0.86 20.64 -19.35
CA ASP A 259 0.23 20.93 -20.29
C ASP A 259 -0.28 20.61 -21.70
N SER A 260 -0.36 21.63 -22.55
CA SER A 260 -0.87 21.48 -23.92
C SER A 260 0.14 20.83 -24.87
N SER A 261 1.38 20.58 -24.44
CA SER A 261 2.44 19.95 -25.22
C SER A 261 2.52 18.43 -25.07
N VAL A 262 1.81 17.85 -24.09
CA VAL A 262 1.86 16.41 -23.77
C VAL A 262 0.57 15.72 -24.23
N PRO A 263 0.62 14.50 -24.80
CA PRO A 263 -0.57 13.71 -25.11
C PRO A 263 -1.39 13.40 -23.86
N VAL A 264 -2.72 13.26 -24.03
CA VAL A 264 -3.66 13.07 -22.91
C VAL A 264 -4.61 11.91 -23.21
N ALA A 265 -4.87 11.07 -22.22
CA ALA A 265 -5.92 10.08 -22.23
C ALA A 265 -6.75 10.20 -20.94
N PHE A 266 -8.06 9.94 -21.02
CA PHE A 266 -8.89 9.76 -19.85
C PHE A 266 -8.66 8.35 -19.29
N ALA A 267 -8.60 8.23 -17.97
CA ALA A 267 -8.28 6.97 -17.32
C ALA A 267 -9.06 6.77 -16.03
N GLU A 268 -9.30 5.51 -15.68
CA GLU A 268 -9.85 5.08 -14.40
C GLU A 268 -8.78 4.40 -13.54
N THR A 269 -9.01 4.35 -12.24
CA THR A 269 -8.08 3.73 -11.28
C THR A 269 -8.05 2.21 -11.45
N ALA A 270 -6.85 1.66 -11.54
CA ALA A 270 -6.60 0.22 -11.49
C ALA A 270 -6.31 -0.24 -10.06
N TYR A 271 -6.92 -1.35 -9.66
CA TYR A 271 -6.77 -1.93 -8.33
C TYR A 271 -6.05 -3.28 -8.37
N SER A 272 -5.37 -3.60 -7.28
CA SER A 272 -4.73 -4.89 -7.03
C SER A 272 -4.77 -5.22 -5.54
N VAL A 273 -4.09 -6.28 -5.16
CA VAL A 273 -3.84 -6.65 -3.76
C VAL A 273 -2.36 -6.44 -3.45
N GLY A 274 -2.10 -5.83 -2.30
CA GLY A 274 -0.77 -5.74 -1.71
C GLY A 274 -0.70 -6.52 -0.41
N GLU A 275 0.51 -6.80 0.06
CA GLU A 275 0.77 -7.38 1.38
C GLU A 275 1.65 -6.43 2.20
N TRP A 276 1.27 -6.20 3.45
CA TRP A 276 2.16 -5.59 4.43
C TRP A 276 3.02 -6.67 5.07
N LEU A 277 4.25 -6.79 4.60
CA LEU A 277 5.22 -7.77 5.10
C LEU A 277 6.15 -7.12 6.12
N SER A 278 6.41 -7.77 7.25
CA SER A 278 7.44 -7.28 8.19
C SER A 278 8.79 -7.19 7.49
N VAL A 279 9.53 -6.09 7.69
CA VAL A 279 10.85 -5.88 7.04
C VAL A 279 11.84 -7.00 7.35
N HIS A 280 11.75 -7.65 8.52
CA HIS A 280 12.59 -8.81 8.85
C HIS A 280 12.40 -9.99 7.89
N ARG A 281 11.19 -10.14 7.31
CA ARG A 281 10.90 -11.21 6.35
C ARG A 281 11.38 -10.88 4.94
N LEU A 282 11.82 -9.64 4.68
CA LEU A 282 12.35 -9.24 3.38
C LEU A 282 13.81 -9.69 3.25
N GLN A 283 14.10 -10.66 2.38
CA GLN A 283 15.47 -11.16 2.19
C GLN A 283 16.32 -10.17 1.39
N GLU A 284 15.71 -9.56 0.37
CA GLU A 284 16.36 -8.64 -0.55
C GLU A 284 15.47 -7.44 -0.81
N ILE A 285 16.06 -6.24 -0.89
CA ILE A 285 15.32 -4.99 -1.13
C ILE A 285 14.49 -5.08 -2.41
N GLN A 286 15.04 -5.73 -3.43
CA GLN A 286 14.48 -5.97 -4.76
C GLN A 286 13.05 -6.53 -4.71
N GLN A 287 12.76 -7.38 -3.72
CA GLN A 287 11.45 -8.03 -3.53
C GLN A 287 10.35 -7.02 -3.18
N GLY A 288 10.71 -5.88 -2.56
CA GLY A 288 9.78 -4.82 -2.19
C GLY A 288 9.73 -3.65 -3.17
N ILE A 289 10.52 -3.67 -4.24
CA ILE A 289 10.60 -2.56 -5.18
C ILE A 289 9.43 -2.59 -6.16
N TRP A 290 8.67 -1.50 -6.19
CA TRP A 290 7.67 -1.18 -7.19
C TRP A 290 8.29 -0.43 -8.37
N ARG A 291 7.81 -0.66 -9.58
CA ARG A 291 8.22 0.05 -10.81
C ARG A 291 7.00 0.37 -11.66
N TYR A 292 7.11 1.42 -12.48
CA TYR A 292 6.14 1.66 -13.53
C TYR A 292 6.22 0.55 -14.58
N HIS A 293 5.07 0.07 -14.99
CA HIS A 293 4.85 -0.87 -16.06
C HIS A 293 3.76 -0.28 -16.95
N HIS A 294 4.07 -0.12 -18.23
CA HIS A 294 3.15 0.41 -19.22
C HIS A 294 2.88 -0.66 -20.28
N ASP A 295 1.62 -0.98 -20.50
CA ASP A 295 1.17 -1.98 -21.46
C ASP A 295 -0.11 -1.51 -22.13
N ASP A 296 -0.01 -1.05 -23.38
CA ASP A 296 -1.09 -0.45 -24.16
C ASP A 296 -1.93 0.59 -23.40
N SER A 297 -3.07 0.17 -22.83
CA SER A 297 -4.00 1.00 -22.08
C SER A 297 -3.68 1.09 -20.58
N TRP A 298 -2.79 0.24 -20.07
CA TRP A 298 -2.49 0.11 -18.65
C TRP A 298 -1.24 0.88 -18.27
N TYR A 299 -1.38 1.77 -17.29
CA TYR A 299 -0.27 2.44 -16.62
C TYR A 299 -0.25 2.01 -15.15
N LEU A 300 0.55 0.99 -14.84
CA LEU A 300 0.51 0.29 -13.56
C LEU A 300 1.82 0.45 -12.80
N ALA A 301 1.75 0.45 -11.48
CA ALA A 301 2.86 0.12 -10.63
C ALA A 301 2.82 -1.37 -10.31
N ARG A 302 3.92 -2.08 -10.55
CA ARG A 302 4.06 -3.50 -10.21
C ARG A 302 5.32 -3.76 -9.40
N GLY A 303 5.22 -4.66 -8.44
CA GLY A 303 6.35 -5.17 -7.68
C GLY A 303 7.00 -6.38 -8.36
N GLY A 304 8.16 -6.80 -7.87
CA GLY A 304 8.69 -8.13 -8.20
C GLY A 304 7.85 -9.22 -7.55
N LEU A 305 7.59 -10.32 -8.27
CA LEU A 305 6.95 -11.50 -7.67
C LEU A 305 7.89 -12.09 -6.60
N VAL A 306 7.37 -12.26 -5.39
CA VAL A 306 8.10 -12.90 -4.29
C VAL A 306 7.66 -14.35 -4.21
N ALA A 307 8.59 -15.28 -4.38
CA ALA A 307 8.30 -16.70 -4.15
C ALA A 307 7.84 -16.89 -2.70
N GLN A 308 6.80 -17.70 -2.49
CA GLN A 308 6.25 -17.97 -1.17
C GLN A 308 7.36 -18.43 -0.22
N MET A 309 7.54 -17.70 0.89
CA MET A 309 8.26 -18.26 2.03
C MET A 309 7.29 -19.19 2.75
N VAL A 310 7.67 -20.46 2.87
CA VAL A 310 6.95 -21.43 3.70
C VAL A 310 6.89 -20.85 5.11
N ILE A 311 5.70 -20.40 5.51
CA ILE A 311 5.43 -20.03 6.89
C ILE A 311 5.37 -21.38 7.62
N PRO A 312 6.26 -21.67 8.59
CA PRO A 312 6.03 -22.79 9.48
C PRO A 312 4.66 -22.57 10.11
N GLN A 313 3.76 -23.55 9.98
CA GLN A 313 2.48 -23.45 10.66
C GLN A 313 2.75 -23.16 12.15
N PRO A 314 1.96 -22.29 12.80
CA PRO A 314 2.06 -22.16 14.24
C PRO A 314 1.84 -23.56 14.81
N ASP A 315 2.80 -24.07 15.58
CA ASP A 315 2.59 -25.25 16.39
C ASP A 315 1.26 -25.05 17.13
N GLU A 316 0.39 -26.06 17.06
CA GLU A 316 -0.87 -26.11 17.80
C GLU A 316 -0.57 -25.89 19.28
N TYR A 317 -0.62 -24.64 19.74
CA TYR A 317 -0.56 -24.32 21.15
C TYR A 317 -1.88 -24.77 21.76
N ASP A 318 -1.85 -26.02 22.21
CA ASP A 318 -2.46 -26.56 23.41
C ASP A 318 -3.85 -25.99 23.73
N ASN A 319 -4.84 -26.55 23.05
CA ASN A 319 -6.25 -26.46 23.42
C ASN A 319 -6.55 -27.36 24.64
N GLN A 320 -5.66 -27.40 25.64
CA GLN A 320 -5.95 -27.99 26.94
C GLN A 320 -6.58 -26.92 27.82
N ALA A 321 -7.91 -26.91 27.76
CA ALA A 321 -8.74 -26.25 28.76
C ALA A 321 -8.29 -26.68 30.17
N ILE A 322 -7.84 -25.72 30.95
CA ILE A 322 -7.71 -25.84 32.40
C ILE A 322 -9.11 -26.10 32.94
N VAL A 323 -9.42 -27.36 33.22
CA VAL A 323 -10.56 -27.75 34.05
C VAL A 323 -10.15 -27.50 35.51
N PRO A 324 -10.80 -26.59 36.27
CA PRO A 324 -10.56 -26.52 37.70
C PRO A 324 -11.09 -27.80 38.35
N GLN A 325 -10.19 -28.64 38.86
CA GLN A 325 -10.55 -29.75 39.74
C GLN A 325 -11.12 -29.19 41.05
N ASN A 326 -12.33 -29.64 41.36
CA ASN A 326 -13.04 -29.33 42.60
C ASN A 326 -12.23 -29.76 43.83
N LEU A 327 -12.20 -28.87 44.82
CA LEU A 327 -11.96 -29.18 46.23
C LEU A 327 -13.04 -30.14 46.73
N LEU A 328 -12.65 -31.37 47.06
CA LEU A 328 -13.28 -32.23 48.06
C LEU A 328 -12.18 -33.17 48.60
N ASP A 329 -11.48 -32.67 49.61
CA ASP A 329 -11.14 -33.33 50.88
C ASP A 329 -10.20 -32.40 51.70
#